data_AF-A0A0Q9AIB7-F1
#
_entry.id   AF-A0A0Q9AIB7-F1
#
_cell.length_a   1.000
_cell.length_b   1.000
_cell.length_c   1.000
_cell.angle_alpha   90.00
_cell.angle_beta   90.00
_cell.angle_gamma   90.00
#
_symmetry.space_group_name_H-M   'P 1'
#
loop_
_entity.id
_entity.type
_entity.pdbx_description
1 polymer ?
#
loop_
_entity_poly.entity_id
_entity_poly.type
_entity_poly.pdbx_seq_one_letter_code
_entity_poly.pdbx_strand_id
1 'polypeptide(L)'
;MEQHRDLLDVTCPQCGTMLLIIPFPTAADTRQAAAAGNAKAIAEIPRIDAQEQRWREDSATELRTPGQLPEIDGDELVIDWDTDHSDTDRPVTVLRHGDRELWREACYWEGYGRFNQVAKLLRQRYGRRVVELRPTSRSEMHLYGDRWAVGGYLDKVNAALRGGINSDDPQWPSWW
;
A
#
# COMPACT_ATOMS: atom_id res chain seq x y z
N MET A 1 -15.23 -7.53 -20.06
CA MET A 1 -13.78 -7.31 -20.18
C MET A 1 -13.28 -7.29 -18.76
N GLU A 2 -12.51 -8.29 -18.37
CA GLU A 2 -11.92 -8.35 -17.05
C GLU A 2 -10.40 -8.28 -17.22
N GLN A 3 -9.79 -7.31 -16.55
CA GLN A 3 -8.34 -7.14 -16.58
C GLN A 3 -7.76 -7.88 -15.37
N HIS A 4 -7.01 -8.93 -15.62
CA HIS A 4 -6.27 -9.66 -14.60
C HIS A 4 -4.80 -9.23 -14.59
N ARG A 5 -4.07 -9.63 -13.55
CA ARG A 5 -2.65 -9.28 -13.38
C ARG A 5 -1.78 -9.74 -14.56
N ASP A 6 -2.07 -10.92 -15.10
CA ASP A 6 -1.19 -11.59 -16.08
C ASP A 6 -1.85 -11.72 -17.46
N LEU A 7 -3.12 -11.35 -17.60
CA LEU A 7 -3.84 -11.40 -18.87
C LEU A 7 -5.04 -10.45 -18.91
N LEU A 8 -5.43 -10.11 -20.13
CA LEU A 8 -6.74 -9.54 -20.43
C LEU A 8 -7.61 -10.63 -21.06
N ASP A 9 -8.80 -10.85 -20.53
CA ASP A 9 -9.81 -11.66 -21.20
C ASP A 9 -10.95 -10.78 -21.77
N VAL A 10 -11.40 -11.16 -22.96
CA VAL A 10 -12.49 -10.48 -23.65
C VAL A 10 -13.55 -11.51 -23.97
N THR A 11 -14.70 -11.34 -23.34
CA THR A 11 -15.86 -12.20 -23.49
C THR A 11 -17.00 -11.40 -24.09
N CYS A 12 -17.75 -12.02 -25.00
CA CYS A 12 -18.96 -11.43 -25.56
C CYS A 12 -19.98 -11.16 -24.44
N PRO A 13 -20.40 -9.90 -24.23
CA PRO A 13 -21.31 -9.57 -23.12
C PRO A 13 -22.72 -10.15 -23.30
N GLN A 14 -23.08 -10.55 -24.53
CA GLN A 14 -24.41 -11.06 -24.83
C GLN A 14 -24.55 -12.58 -24.64
N CYS A 15 -23.49 -13.34 -24.94
CA CYS A 15 -23.56 -14.81 -24.95
C CYS A 15 -22.46 -15.50 -24.14
N GLY A 16 -21.54 -14.76 -23.51
CA GLY A 16 -20.50 -15.34 -22.67
C GLY A 16 -19.38 -16.07 -23.44
N THR A 17 -19.38 -16.00 -24.78
CA THR A 17 -18.32 -16.64 -25.58
C THR A 17 -17.01 -15.88 -25.42
N MET A 18 -15.94 -16.59 -25.09
CA MET A 18 -14.59 -16.04 -25.01
C MET A 18 -14.07 -15.70 -26.40
N LEU A 19 -13.69 -14.44 -26.61
CA LEU A 19 -13.27 -13.89 -27.90
C LEU A 19 -11.76 -13.74 -28.00
N LEU A 20 -11.10 -13.36 -26.90
CA LEU A 20 -9.67 -13.08 -26.88
C LEU A 20 -9.09 -13.29 -25.47
N ILE A 21 -7.88 -13.83 -25.41
CA ILE A 21 -7.01 -13.80 -24.25
C ILE A 21 -5.71 -13.12 -24.69
N ILE A 22 -5.31 -12.04 -24.01
CA ILE A 22 -4.02 -11.38 -24.23
C ILE A 22 -3.18 -11.58 -22.97
N PRO A 23 -2.20 -12.50 -22.95
CA PRO A 23 -1.27 -12.59 -21.84
C PRO A 23 -0.33 -11.39 -21.82
N PHE A 24 -0.06 -10.84 -20.64
CA PHE A 24 0.96 -9.82 -20.43
C PHE A 24 2.29 -10.49 -20.06
N PRO A 25 3.41 -10.12 -20.69
CA PRO A 25 4.69 -10.73 -20.37
C PRO A 25 5.13 -10.33 -18.95
N THR A 26 5.59 -11.30 -18.17
CA THR A 26 6.23 -11.03 -16.90
C THR A 26 7.65 -10.48 -17.11
N ALA A 27 8.28 -9.97 -16.03
CA ALA A 27 9.70 -9.60 -16.06
C ALA A 27 10.59 -10.80 -16.44
N ALA A 28 10.23 -12.01 -15.99
CA ALA A 28 10.94 -13.23 -16.33
C ALA A 28 10.80 -13.57 -17.83
N ASP A 29 9.57 -13.51 -18.37
CA ASP A 29 9.33 -13.75 -19.80
C ASP A 29 10.08 -12.75 -20.68
N THR A 30 10.10 -11.48 -20.27
CA THR A 30 10.81 -10.43 -20.99
C THR A 30 12.32 -10.67 -20.98
N ARG A 31 12.89 -11.05 -19.83
CA ARG A 31 14.32 -11.43 -19.74
C ARG A 31 14.67 -12.64 -20.60
N GLN A 32 13.81 -13.66 -20.61
CA GLN A 32 13.99 -14.82 -21.46
C GLN A 32 13.94 -14.45 -22.95
N ALA A 33 12.97 -13.64 -23.36
CA ALA A 33 12.86 -13.17 -24.74
C ALA A 33 14.06 -12.30 -25.15
N ALA A 34 14.57 -11.47 -24.24
CA ALA A 34 15.78 -10.67 -24.48
C ALA A 34 17.01 -11.56 -24.68
N ALA A 35 17.18 -12.59 -23.84
CA ALA A 35 18.25 -13.58 -23.98
C ALA A 35 18.15 -14.37 -25.30
N ALA A 36 16.94 -14.56 -25.83
CA ALA A 36 16.69 -15.15 -27.15
C ALA A 36 16.89 -14.17 -28.33
N GLY A 37 17.33 -12.93 -28.07
CA GLY A 37 17.65 -11.94 -29.11
C GLY A 37 16.46 -11.07 -29.54
N ASN A 38 15.34 -11.07 -28.82
CA ASN A 38 14.21 -10.19 -29.14
C ASN A 38 14.56 -8.73 -28.86
N ALA A 39 14.69 -7.92 -29.92
CA ALA A 39 15.10 -6.52 -29.82
C ALA A 39 14.17 -5.65 -28.95
N LYS A 40 12.85 -5.89 -28.96
CA LYS A 40 11.91 -5.16 -28.10
C LYS A 40 12.10 -5.53 -26.63
N ALA A 41 12.27 -6.82 -26.35
CA ALA A 41 12.51 -7.29 -25.00
C ALA A 41 13.83 -6.73 -24.44
N ILE A 42 14.91 -6.74 -25.24
CA ILE A 42 16.20 -6.14 -24.89
C ILE A 42 16.05 -4.65 -24.53
N ALA A 43 15.28 -3.89 -25.31
CA ALA A 43 15.05 -2.47 -25.06
C ALA A 43 14.24 -2.20 -23.77
N GLU A 44 13.41 -3.14 -23.32
CA GLU A 44 12.61 -3.00 -22.09
C GLU A 44 13.40 -3.36 -20.81
N ILE A 45 14.49 -4.13 -20.90
CA ILE A 45 15.26 -4.58 -19.73
C ILE A 45 15.66 -3.43 -18.79
N PRO A 46 16.21 -2.30 -19.27
CA PRO A 46 16.57 -1.20 -18.37
C PRO A 46 15.39 -0.63 -17.59
N ARG A 47 14.20 -0.58 -18.20
CA ARG A 47 12.98 -0.10 -17.53
C ARG A 47 12.51 -1.08 -16.46
N ILE A 48 12.56 -2.38 -16.75
CA ILE A 48 12.22 -3.44 -15.79
C ILE A 48 13.19 -3.40 -14.60
N ASP A 49 14.48 -3.33 -14.86
CA ASP A 49 15.51 -3.31 -13.81
C ASP A 49 15.39 -2.05 -12.95
N ALA A 50 15.13 -0.89 -13.55
CA ALA A 50 14.86 0.35 -12.81
C ALA A 50 13.60 0.27 -11.95
N GLN A 51 12.52 -0.33 -12.46
CA GLN A 51 11.27 -0.54 -11.72
C GLN A 51 11.47 -1.46 -10.52
N GLU A 52 12.17 -2.59 -10.70
CA GLU A 52 12.47 -3.53 -9.61
C GLU A 52 13.38 -2.91 -8.56
N GLN A 53 14.41 -2.15 -8.99
CA GLN A 53 15.28 -1.44 -8.08
C GLN A 53 14.51 -0.40 -7.25
N ARG A 54 13.65 0.37 -7.91
CA ARG A 54 12.77 1.34 -7.25
C ARG A 54 11.87 0.67 -6.22
N TRP A 55 11.26 -0.46 -6.55
CA TRP A 55 10.44 -1.23 -5.60
C TRP A 55 11.24 -1.74 -4.40
N ARG A 56 12.48 -2.20 -4.61
CA ARG A 56 13.35 -2.63 -3.50
C ARG A 56 13.69 -1.48 -2.57
N GLU A 57 14.02 -0.32 -3.13
CA GLU A 57 14.31 0.89 -2.36
C GLU A 57 13.09 1.35 -1.56
N ASP A 58 11.93 1.46 -2.21
CA ASP A 58 10.69 1.88 -1.56
C ASP A 58 10.32 0.90 -0.44
N SER A 59 10.38 -0.40 -0.70
CA SER A 59 10.04 -1.43 0.28
C SER A 59 11.05 -1.55 1.44
N ALA A 60 12.29 -1.11 1.24
CA ALA A 60 13.29 -1.04 2.32
C ALA A 60 12.96 0.05 3.35
N THR A 61 12.14 1.04 3.00
CA THR A 61 11.72 2.12 3.92
C THR A 61 10.50 1.76 4.77
N GLU A 62 9.79 0.67 4.43
CA GLU A 62 8.59 0.26 5.14
C GLU A 62 8.86 0.00 6.63
N LEU A 63 7.99 0.50 7.49
CA LEU A 63 7.92 0.07 8.89
C LEU A 63 7.64 -1.44 8.95
N ARG A 64 8.61 -2.23 9.41
CA ARG A 64 8.52 -3.71 9.45
C ARG A 64 8.15 -4.24 10.81
N THR A 65 8.64 -3.58 11.86
CA THR A 65 8.54 -4.07 13.23
C THR A 65 8.14 -2.95 14.18
N PRO A 66 7.42 -3.28 15.26
CA PRO A 66 7.06 -2.29 16.28
C PRO A 66 8.28 -1.56 16.87
N GLY A 67 9.40 -2.26 17.06
CA GLY A 67 10.61 -1.70 17.69
C GLY A 67 11.30 -0.58 16.93
N GLN A 68 10.93 -0.33 15.66
CA GLN A 68 11.41 0.82 14.89
C GLN A 68 10.73 2.14 15.28
N LEU A 69 9.59 2.06 15.97
CA LEU A 69 8.86 3.23 16.43
C LEU A 69 9.39 3.73 17.78
N PRO A 70 9.57 5.05 17.95
CA PRO A 70 10.05 5.62 19.21
C PRO A 70 9.04 5.42 20.34
N GLU A 71 9.46 5.61 21.60
CA GLU A 71 8.49 5.78 22.69
C GLU A 71 7.90 7.20 22.65
N ILE A 72 6.59 7.28 22.91
CA ILE A 72 5.83 8.54 23.02
C ILE A 72 4.92 8.45 24.25
N ASP A 73 4.65 9.58 24.89
CA ASP A 73 3.77 9.67 26.07
C ASP A 73 2.31 9.90 25.66
N GLY A 74 1.38 9.66 26.60
CA GLY A 74 -0.05 9.92 26.45
C GLY A 74 -0.91 8.67 26.55
N ASP A 75 -2.07 8.78 27.21
CA ASP A 75 -2.96 7.64 27.44
C ASP A 75 -3.81 7.30 26.21
N GLU A 76 -4.08 8.30 25.39
CA GLU A 76 -4.75 8.18 24.09
C GLU A 76 -3.90 8.86 23.02
N LEU A 77 -3.62 8.12 21.95
CA LEU A 77 -2.72 8.48 20.87
C LEU A 77 -3.51 8.50 19.55
N VAL A 78 -3.56 9.67 18.93
CA VAL A 78 -4.05 9.88 17.56
C VAL A 78 -2.84 10.09 16.67
N ILE A 79 -2.55 9.13 15.81
CA ILE A 79 -1.40 9.19 14.91
C ILE A 79 -1.88 9.71 13.56
N ASP A 80 -1.28 10.76 13.05
CA ASP A 80 -1.59 11.29 11.73
C ASP A 80 -0.84 10.49 10.67
N TRP A 81 -1.57 10.02 9.65
CA TRP A 81 -1.07 9.51 8.39
C TRP A 81 -1.00 10.68 7.41
N ASP A 82 0.19 11.20 7.19
CA ASP A 82 0.43 12.37 6.36
C ASP A 82 1.27 12.03 5.12
N THR A 83 1.38 12.98 4.20
CA THR A 83 2.25 12.84 3.02
C THR A 83 3.06 14.11 2.79
N ASP A 84 4.38 13.95 2.79
CA ASP A 84 5.32 14.98 2.38
C ASP A 84 5.51 14.91 0.85
N HIS A 85 5.19 16.02 0.19
CA HIS A 85 5.25 16.22 -1.25
C HIS A 85 6.39 17.19 -1.64
N SER A 86 7.40 17.37 -0.77
CA SER A 86 8.58 18.17 -1.09
C SER A 86 9.33 17.65 -2.33
N ASP A 87 9.33 16.33 -2.53
CA ASP A 87 9.62 15.68 -3.80
C ASP A 87 8.30 15.22 -4.43
N THR A 88 7.91 15.85 -5.55
CA THR A 88 6.66 15.54 -6.24
C THR A 88 6.70 14.20 -6.98
N ASP A 89 7.88 13.72 -7.35
CA ASP A 89 8.08 12.45 -8.06
C ASP A 89 8.23 11.26 -7.10
N ARG A 90 8.59 11.57 -5.84
CA ARG A 90 8.73 10.60 -4.75
C ARG A 90 8.11 11.10 -3.45
N PRO A 91 6.79 11.29 -3.40
CA PRO A 91 6.15 11.62 -2.13
C PRO A 91 6.42 10.52 -1.09
N VAL A 92 6.48 10.93 0.17
CA VAL A 92 6.72 10.00 1.30
C VAL A 92 5.56 10.07 2.29
N THR A 93 5.12 8.91 2.77
CA THR A 93 4.18 8.81 3.87
C THR A 93 4.92 9.11 5.16
N VAL A 94 4.33 9.95 6.01
CA VAL A 94 4.91 10.34 7.30
C VAL A 94 3.90 10.08 8.41
N LEU A 95 4.33 9.35 9.44
CA LEU A 95 3.53 9.14 10.65
C LEU A 95 3.89 10.22 11.67
N ARG A 96 2.89 10.96 12.16
CA ARG A 96 3.10 12.05 13.14
C ARG A 96 2.24 11.88 14.38
N HIS A 97 2.72 12.38 15.51
CA HIS A 97 1.92 12.60 16.72
C HIS A 97 2.18 14.02 17.20
N GLY A 98 1.21 14.92 16.95
CA GLY A 98 1.44 16.36 17.03
C GLY A 98 2.58 16.78 16.10
N ASP A 99 3.53 17.56 16.62
CA ASP A 99 4.69 18.04 15.85
C ASP A 99 5.80 16.99 15.68
N ARG A 100 5.68 15.84 16.34
CA ARG A 100 6.72 14.80 16.31
C ARG A 100 6.51 13.83 15.17
N GLU A 101 7.54 13.68 14.33
CA GLU A 101 7.61 12.59 13.36
C GLU A 101 8.01 11.27 14.05
N LEU A 102 7.24 10.21 13.80
CA LEU A 102 7.47 8.87 14.35
C LEU A 102 8.17 7.96 13.36
N TRP A 103 7.82 8.08 12.09
CA TRP A 103 8.34 7.26 11.00
C TRP A 103 8.08 7.91 9.65
N ARG A 104 8.88 7.54 8.65
CA ARG A 104 8.68 7.88 7.23
C ARG A 104 8.95 6.68 6.35
N GLU A 105 8.12 6.49 5.33
CA GLU A 105 8.25 5.44 4.33
C GLU A 105 7.79 5.92 2.95
N ALA A 106 8.11 5.16 1.91
CA ALA A 106 7.64 5.43 0.56
C ALA A 106 6.11 5.58 0.52
N CYS A 107 5.62 6.57 -0.21
CA CYS A 107 4.20 6.74 -0.42
C CYS A 107 3.72 5.85 -1.58
N TYR A 108 2.68 5.06 -1.34
CA TYR A 108 2.08 4.18 -2.33
C TYR A 108 0.77 4.76 -2.83
N TRP A 109 0.55 4.70 -4.13
CA TRP A 109 -0.79 4.85 -4.72
C TRP A 109 -1.69 3.71 -4.23
N GLU A 110 -2.92 4.02 -3.84
CA GLU A 110 -3.83 3.07 -3.18
C GLU A 110 -3.23 2.48 -1.88
N GLY A 111 -2.59 3.33 -1.07
CA GLY A 111 -1.87 2.95 0.15
C GLY A 111 -2.72 2.36 1.29
N TYR A 112 -4.02 2.17 1.13
CA TYR A 112 -4.93 1.70 2.19
C TYR A 112 -4.59 0.29 2.72
N GLY A 113 -3.97 -0.57 1.91
CA GLY A 113 -3.47 -1.86 2.38
C GLY A 113 -2.31 -1.68 3.36
N ARG A 114 -1.41 -0.74 3.05
CA ARG A 114 -0.29 -0.36 3.89
C ARG A 114 -0.76 0.33 5.18
N PHE A 115 -1.80 1.18 5.09
CA PHE A 115 -2.45 1.81 6.23
C PHE A 115 -2.88 0.79 7.30
N ASN A 116 -3.53 -0.31 6.90
CA ASN A 116 -3.92 -1.37 7.84
C ASN A 116 -2.70 -2.09 8.46
N GLN A 117 -1.66 -2.36 7.66
CA GLN A 117 -0.42 -2.96 8.17
C GLN A 117 0.25 -2.06 9.22
N VAL A 118 0.32 -0.76 8.96
CA VAL A 118 0.88 0.22 9.90
C VAL A 118 0.00 0.34 11.14
N ALA A 119 -1.32 0.36 11.02
CA ALA A 119 -2.23 0.36 12.17
C ALA A 119 -1.99 -0.84 13.10
N LYS A 120 -1.75 -2.04 12.53
CA LYS A 120 -1.37 -3.24 13.30
C LYS A 120 -0.05 -3.05 14.03
N LEU A 121 0.96 -2.48 13.38
CA LEU A 121 2.28 -2.24 13.99
C LEU A 121 2.20 -1.19 15.11
N LEU A 122 1.44 -0.11 14.91
CA LEU A 122 1.15 0.89 15.93
C LEU A 122 0.44 0.27 17.14
N ARG A 123 -0.55 -0.60 16.89
CA ARG A 123 -1.25 -1.35 17.94
C ARG A 123 -0.30 -2.27 18.71
N GLN A 124 0.59 -2.98 18.02
CA GLN A 124 1.59 -3.84 18.68
C GLN A 124 2.58 -3.01 19.51
N ARG A 125 2.96 -1.82 19.05
CA ARG A 125 3.95 -0.96 19.73
C ARG A 125 3.41 -0.25 20.97
N TYR A 126 2.22 0.32 20.86
CA TYR A 126 1.65 1.24 21.86
C TYR A 126 0.39 0.68 22.52
N GLY A 127 -0.07 -0.50 22.10
CA GLY A 127 -1.22 -1.18 22.68
C GLY A 127 -2.52 -0.42 22.47
N ARG A 128 -3.35 -0.43 23.52
CA ARG A 128 -4.68 0.20 23.53
C ARG A 128 -4.64 1.73 23.47
N ARG A 129 -3.46 2.33 23.68
CA ARG A 129 -3.28 3.79 23.64
C ARG A 129 -3.55 4.36 22.25
N VAL A 130 -3.27 3.62 21.18
CA VAL A 130 -3.60 4.09 19.82
C VAL A 130 -5.09 3.94 19.58
N VAL A 131 -5.78 5.08 19.52
CA VAL A 131 -7.23 5.16 19.33
C VAL A 131 -7.61 5.52 17.89
N GLU A 132 -6.67 6.08 17.12
CA GLU A 132 -6.90 6.45 15.73
C GLU A 132 -5.59 6.56 14.94
N LEU A 133 -5.60 6.06 13.71
CA LEU A 133 -4.69 6.43 12.65
C LEU A 133 -5.48 7.34 11.69
N ARG A 134 -5.17 8.63 11.66
CA ARG A 134 -5.99 9.64 11.00
C ARG A 134 -5.34 10.10 9.70
N PRO A 135 -5.96 9.88 8.53
CA PRO A 135 -5.45 10.46 7.30
C PRO A 135 -5.57 11.99 7.31
N THR A 136 -4.51 12.69 6.91
CA THR A 136 -4.57 14.13 6.64
C THR A 136 -5.06 14.37 5.21
N SER A 137 -5.61 15.55 4.92
CA SER A 137 -6.04 15.91 3.56
C SER A 137 -4.92 15.82 2.51
N ARG A 138 -3.66 16.01 2.93
CA ARG A 138 -2.49 15.86 2.05
C ARG A 138 -2.28 14.42 1.61
N SER A 139 -2.67 13.45 2.43
CA SER A 139 -2.47 12.03 2.15
C SER A 139 -3.56 11.40 1.28
N GLU A 140 -4.72 12.04 1.17
CA GLU A 140 -5.93 11.45 0.57
C GLU A 140 -5.72 10.96 -0.86
N MET A 141 -5.02 11.74 -1.69
CA MET A 141 -4.79 11.39 -3.10
C MET A 141 -4.10 10.03 -3.24
N HIS A 142 -2.97 9.82 -2.55
CA HIS A 142 -2.22 8.57 -2.63
C HIS A 142 -2.86 7.45 -1.81
N LEU A 143 -3.47 7.79 -0.67
CA LEU A 143 -4.09 6.81 0.21
C LEU A 143 -5.34 6.16 -0.43
N TYR A 144 -6.18 6.98 -1.08
CA TYR A 144 -7.42 6.52 -1.71
C TYR A 144 -7.21 6.07 -3.15
N GLY A 145 -6.32 6.73 -3.88
CA GLY A 145 -6.18 6.54 -5.32
C GLY A 145 -7.53 6.73 -6.02
N ASP A 146 -7.89 5.79 -6.90
CA ASP A 146 -9.14 5.85 -7.67
C ASP A 146 -10.32 5.13 -7.00
N ARG A 147 -10.17 4.75 -5.71
CA ARG A 147 -11.16 3.92 -5.00
C ARG A 147 -12.01 4.71 -4.02
N TRP A 148 -13.28 4.87 -4.40
CA TRP A 148 -14.31 5.55 -3.62
C TRP A 148 -14.65 4.88 -2.27
N ALA A 149 -14.52 3.55 -2.17
CA ALA A 149 -14.90 2.79 -0.98
C ALA A 149 -13.85 2.82 0.16
N VAL A 150 -12.70 3.47 -0.04
CA VAL A 150 -11.58 3.41 0.91
C VAL A 150 -11.90 4.09 2.23
N GLY A 151 -12.67 5.19 2.24
CA GLY A 151 -13.06 5.86 3.49
C GLY A 151 -13.72 4.90 4.49
N GLY A 152 -14.73 4.15 4.05
CA GLY A 152 -15.40 3.15 4.88
C GLY A 152 -14.51 1.97 5.30
N TYR A 153 -13.41 1.72 4.59
CA TYR A 153 -12.40 0.75 5.03
C TYR A 153 -11.51 1.32 6.14
N LEU A 154 -11.02 2.56 6.00
CA LEU A 154 -10.23 3.20 7.05
C LEU A 154 -11.03 3.34 8.34
N ASP A 155 -12.33 3.63 8.24
CA ASP A 155 -13.23 3.66 9.39
C ASP A 155 -13.28 2.32 10.13
N LYS A 156 -13.28 1.19 9.40
CA LYS A 156 -13.22 -0.15 10.00
C LYS A 156 -11.86 -0.42 10.65
N VAL A 157 -10.76 0.01 10.04
CA VAL A 157 -9.41 -0.07 10.64
C VAL A 157 -9.38 0.71 11.96
N ASN A 158 -9.89 1.95 11.96
CA ASN A 158 -9.96 2.79 13.15
C ASN A 158 -10.96 2.26 14.20
N ALA A 159 -12.05 1.62 13.79
CA ALA A 159 -12.93 0.91 14.70
C ALA A 159 -12.21 -0.26 15.38
N ALA A 160 -11.34 -0.99 14.68
CA ALA A 160 -10.50 -2.03 15.29
C ALA A 160 -9.43 -1.45 16.24
N LEU A 161 -8.94 -0.22 15.98
CA LEU A 161 -8.07 0.53 16.90
C LEU A 161 -8.82 1.04 18.16
N ARG A 162 -10.14 1.24 18.10
CA ARG A 162 -10.94 1.63 19.28
C ARG A 162 -11.54 0.44 20.02
N GLY A 163 -11.89 -0.62 19.30
CA GLY A 163 -12.60 -1.78 19.84
C GLY A 163 -11.74 -2.58 20.80
N GLY A 164 -12.30 -2.92 21.96
CA GLY A 164 -11.75 -3.99 22.78
C GLY A 164 -12.54 -4.29 24.06
N ILE A 165 -13.21 -5.45 24.10
CA ILE A 165 -13.43 -6.32 25.26
C ILE A 165 -13.62 -7.75 24.67
N ASN A 166 -12.69 -8.70 24.93
CA ASN A 166 -12.74 -10.15 24.61
C ASN A 166 -11.85 -10.78 23.52
N SER A 167 -10.88 -10.08 22.90
CA SER A 167 -9.78 -10.81 22.25
C SER A 167 -8.50 -9.98 22.22
N ASP A 168 -7.38 -10.63 22.51
CA ASP A 168 -6.02 -10.09 22.31
C ASP A 168 -5.67 -9.92 20.81
N ASP A 169 -6.64 -10.15 19.92
CA ASP A 169 -6.54 -10.03 18.47
C ASP A 169 -7.77 -9.29 17.90
N PRO A 170 -7.63 -8.01 17.50
CA PRO A 170 -8.71 -7.25 16.85
C PRO A 170 -9.12 -7.91 15.53
N GLN A 171 -10.43 -7.94 15.21
CA GLN A 171 -10.88 -8.33 13.87
C GLN A 171 -10.50 -7.24 12.87
N TRP A 172 -9.30 -7.37 12.28
CA TRP A 172 -8.81 -6.46 11.26
C TRP A 172 -9.54 -6.68 9.93
N PRO A 173 -9.95 -5.61 9.23
CA PRO A 173 -10.64 -5.76 7.97
C PRO A 173 -9.69 -6.34 6.90
N SER A 174 -10.16 -7.40 6.25
CA SER A 174 -9.61 -8.00 5.04
C SER A 174 -10.09 -7.25 3.81
N TRP A 175 -9.27 -7.21 2.75
CA TRP A 175 -9.66 -6.73 1.41
C TRP A 175 -9.90 -7.88 0.41
N TRP A 176 -10.01 -9.10 0.92
CA TRP A 176 -10.47 -10.30 0.20
C TRP A 176 -11.83 -10.71 0.74
#